data_AF-A0A926NH71-F1
#
_entry.id   AF-A0A926NH71-F1
#
_cell.length_a   1.000
_cell.length_b   1.000
_cell.length_c   1.000
_cell.angle_alpha   90.00
_cell.angle_beta   90.00
_cell.angle_gamma   90.00
#
_symmetry.space_group_name_H-M   'P 1'
#
loop_
_entity.id
_entity.type
_entity.pdbx_description
1 polymer ?
#
loop_
_entity_poly.entity_id
_entity_poly.type
_entity_poly.pdbx_seq_one_letter_code
_entity_poly.pdbx_strand_id
1 'polypeptide(L)'
;MVRYQLNREIIRKYLWELGIPMSVIIQFIATVISKILSKLFSLATVTFMGRMPSKDDSKVSLSALLSFYWLILCVGLILPSAVKSFIPFAPDDKTTIRFMTAGLVLLIPLIVGWVTTRIENYKDKSSRSFPHQLLMGYPYTMILGFLVVSLIITVPILKAPYIIYKNYLDSIKVMIHKGNFEKAILQVQQILTEREIRTKVETPPAIMQWLFKLLVWIEGEIFHQHMSKEMKVLKGEFAHKDFQINIYASDIAIIGKRSIATKIRAILSEELDEQNMYFSWDVQAHKIEDQIREYQQALSDEEEIPFTSIKELNENLKSLSLSEEEWNAIRRQLYQLESEILKKMYNRIPSIVTAEESTYVE
;
A
#
# COMPACT_ATOMS: atom_id res chain seq x y z
N MET A 1 10.59 -42.05 18.33
CA MET A 1 10.38 -42.43 16.92
C MET A 1 8.99 -43.02 16.63
N VAL A 2 8.43 -43.86 17.50
CA VAL A 2 7.13 -44.55 17.26
C VAL A 2 5.90 -43.62 17.22
N ARG A 3 5.89 -42.52 17.99
CA ARG A 3 4.78 -41.55 18.03
C ARG A 3 4.58 -40.74 16.73
N TYR A 4 5.63 -40.59 15.91
CA TYR A 4 5.56 -39.80 14.66
C TYR A 4 5.00 -40.61 13.49
N GLN A 5 5.17 -41.93 13.50
CA GLN A 5 4.58 -42.82 12.49
C GLN A 5 3.09 -43.05 12.72
N LEU A 6 2.65 -43.15 13.98
CA LEU A 6 1.25 -43.39 14.34
C LEU A 6 0.33 -42.23 13.91
N ASN A 7 0.79 -40.98 14.02
CA ASN A 7 0.01 -39.81 13.60
C ASN A 7 -0.15 -39.72 12.07
N ARG A 8 0.80 -40.26 11.30
CA ARG A 8 0.76 -40.23 9.82
C ARG A 8 -0.26 -41.22 9.25
N GLU A 9 -0.41 -42.37 9.91
CA GLU A 9 -1.40 -43.39 9.57
C GLU A 9 -2.84 -42.94 9.89
N ILE A 10 -3.05 -42.28 11.03
CA ILE A 10 -4.38 -41.81 11.46
C ILE A 10 -4.89 -40.70 10.53
N ILE A 11 -4.04 -39.72 10.20
CA ILE A 11 -4.40 -38.64 9.26
C ILE A 11 -4.69 -39.22 7.86
N ARG A 12 -3.90 -40.21 7.41
CA ARG A 12 -4.09 -40.87 6.12
C ARG A 12 -5.38 -41.70 6.09
N LYS A 13 -5.77 -42.34 7.19
CA LYS A 13 -6.99 -43.14 7.31
C LYS A 13 -8.25 -42.27 7.32
N TYR A 14 -8.26 -41.17 8.07
CA TYR A 14 -9.38 -40.22 8.09
C TYR A 14 -9.59 -39.50 6.75
N LEU A 15 -8.51 -39.18 6.03
CA LEU A 15 -8.59 -38.59 4.70
C LEU A 15 -9.10 -39.58 3.63
N TRP A 16 -8.89 -40.88 3.81
CA TRP A 16 -9.34 -41.92 2.89
C TRP A 16 -10.82 -42.28 3.07
N GLU A 17 -11.33 -42.27 4.30
CA GLU A 17 -12.75 -42.57 4.60
C GLU A 17 -13.72 -41.50 4.07
N LEU A 18 -13.26 -40.28 3.81
CA LEU A 18 -14.05 -39.20 3.21
C LEU A 18 -14.11 -39.26 1.67
N GLY A 19 -13.36 -40.14 1.01
CA GLY A 19 -13.36 -40.27 -0.46
C GLY A 19 -12.86 -39.04 -1.23
N ILE A 20 -12.33 -38.02 -0.55
CA ILE A 20 -11.81 -36.81 -1.19
C ILE A 20 -10.38 -37.10 -1.64
N PRO A 21 -10.10 -37.13 -2.96
CA PRO A 21 -8.75 -37.40 -3.43
C PRO A 21 -7.82 -36.27 -2.98
N MET A 22 -6.59 -36.60 -2.59
CA MET A 22 -5.60 -35.61 -2.11
C MET A 22 -5.36 -34.47 -3.12
N SER A 23 -5.55 -34.74 -4.41
CA SER A 23 -5.51 -33.74 -5.48
C SER A 23 -6.58 -32.67 -5.32
N VAL A 24 -7.78 -33.00 -4.83
CA VAL A 24 -8.87 -32.05 -4.58
C VAL A 24 -8.55 -31.18 -3.37
N ILE A 25 -7.95 -31.74 -2.33
CA ILE A 25 -7.51 -30.95 -1.15
C ILE A 25 -6.39 -30.00 -1.56
N ILE A 26 -5.41 -30.47 -2.36
CA ILE A 26 -4.34 -29.62 -2.89
C ILE A 26 -4.90 -28.54 -3.81
N GLN A 27 -5.80 -28.87 -4.74
CA GLN A 27 -6.41 -27.90 -5.65
C GLN A 27 -7.28 -26.90 -4.90
N PHE A 28 -8.00 -27.34 -3.87
CA PHE A 28 -8.78 -26.47 -3.01
C PHE A 28 -7.85 -25.52 -2.25
N ILE A 29 -6.79 -26.04 -1.61
CA ILE A 29 -5.77 -25.22 -0.95
C ILE A 29 -5.11 -24.27 -1.95
N ALA A 30 -4.77 -24.71 -3.16
CA ALA A 30 -4.16 -23.88 -4.19
C ALA A 30 -5.11 -22.78 -4.67
N THR A 31 -6.40 -23.09 -4.87
CA THR A 31 -7.42 -22.12 -5.30
C THR A 31 -7.71 -21.11 -4.19
N VAL A 32 -7.79 -21.59 -2.96
CA VAL A 32 -7.99 -20.77 -1.76
C VAL A 32 -6.75 -19.91 -1.52
N ILE A 33 -5.54 -20.47 -1.60
CA ILE A 33 -4.28 -19.73 -1.52
C ILE A 33 -4.22 -18.71 -2.64
N SER A 34 -4.52 -19.03 -3.90
CA SER A 34 -4.50 -18.06 -5.01
C SER A 34 -5.51 -16.92 -4.81
N LYS A 35 -6.74 -17.22 -4.37
CA LYS A 35 -7.72 -16.18 -4.04
C LYS A 35 -7.31 -15.35 -2.83
N ILE A 36 -6.73 -15.99 -1.82
CA ILE A 36 -6.17 -15.34 -0.64
C ILE A 36 -4.92 -14.55 -1.00
N LEU A 37 -4.09 -15.00 -1.94
CA LEU A 37 -2.89 -14.32 -2.43
C LEU A 37 -3.28 -13.09 -3.21
N SER A 38 -4.19 -13.21 -4.17
CA SER A 38 -4.66 -12.04 -4.92
C SER A 38 -5.34 -11.04 -3.99
N LYS A 39 -6.08 -11.51 -2.97
CA LYS A 39 -6.64 -10.64 -1.94
C LYS A 39 -5.61 -10.13 -0.95
N LEU A 40 -4.55 -10.87 -0.62
CA LEU A 40 -3.48 -10.48 0.31
C LEU A 40 -2.46 -9.59 -0.37
N PHE A 41 -2.25 -9.72 -1.68
CA PHE A 41 -1.51 -8.77 -2.50
C PHE A 41 -2.34 -7.53 -2.68
N SER A 42 -3.58 -7.63 -3.13
CA SER A 42 -4.48 -6.47 -3.17
C SER A 42 -4.61 -5.80 -1.81
N LEU A 43 -4.70 -6.56 -0.71
CA LEU A 43 -4.77 -6.04 0.65
C LEU A 43 -3.41 -5.61 1.20
N ALA A 44 -2.28 -6.21 0.86
CA ALA A 44 -0.95 -5.75 1.26
C ALA A 44 -0.59 -4.49 0.49
N THR A 45 -0.87 -4.43 -0.80
CA THR A 45 -0.84 -3.22 -1.61
C THR A 45 -1.83 -2.16 -1.07
N VAL A 46 -2.98 -2.53 -0.50
CA VAL A 46 -3.88 -1.53 0.12
C VAL A 46 -3.50 -1.16 1.57
N THR A 47 -2.92 -2.09 2.34
CA THR A 47 -2.62 -1.95 3.79
C THR A 47 -1.18 -1.48 4.06
N PHE A 48 -0.25 -1.75 3.15
CA PHE A 48 1.14 -1.27 3.19
C PHE A 48 1.41 -0.24 2.09
N MET A 49 0.58 -0.17 1.05
CA MET A 49 0.83 0.69 -0.12
C MET A 49 -0.42 1.47 -0.59
N GLY A 50 -1.41 1.74 0.27
CA GLY A 50 -2.55 2.63 -0.06
C GLY A 50 -3.01 2.72 -1.53
N ARG A 51 -3.37 1.61 -2.20
CA ARG A 51 -3.67 1.56 -3.67
C ARG A 51 -2.53 2.08 -4.57
N MET A 52 -1.83 1.14 -5.19
CA MET A 52 -0.99 1.38 -6.37
C MET A 52 -1.79 2.09 -7.49
N PRO A 53 -1.19 3.02 -8.26
CA PRO A 53 -1.83 3.58 -9.45
C PRO A 53 -2.35 2.43 -10.32
N SER A 54 -3.66 2.48 -10.59
CA SER A 54 -4.51 1.37 -11.04
C SER A 54 -4.06 0.64 -12.32
N LYS A 55 -3.10 1.17 -13.06
CA LYS A 55 -2.65 0.64 -14.35
C LYS A 55 -1.69 -0.55 -14.25
N ASP A 56 -0.92 -0.67 -13.18
CA ASP A 56 0.12 -1.70 -13.05
C ASP A 56 -0.18 -2.80 -12.00
N ASP A 57 -1.21 -2.65 -11.17
CA ASP A 57 -1.59 -3.61 -10.10
C ASP A 57 -1.74 -5.06 -10.61
N SER A 58 -2.30 -5.22 -11.82
CA SER A 58 -2.44 -6.53 -12.47
C SER A 58 -1.10 -7.20 -12.79
N LYS A 59 -0.09 -6.44 -13.22
CA LYS A 59 1.25 -6.94 -13.56
C LYS A 59 2.03 -7.34 -12.31
N VAL A 60 1.88 -6.56 -11.23
CA VAL A 60 2.50 -6.85 -9.93
C VAL A 60 1.91 -8.11 -9.31
N SER A 61 0.58 -8.19 -9.27
CA SER A 61 -0.15 -9.36 -8.78
C SER A 61 0.21 -10.62 -9.58
N LEU A 62 0.30 -10.52 -10.91
CA LEU A 62 0.75 -11.61 -11.77
C LEU A 62 2.19 -12.04 -11.44
N SER A 63 3.11 -11.09 -11.30
CA SER A 63 4.52 -11.36 -10.98
C SER A 63 4.67 -12.06 -9.63
N ALA A 64 3.95 -11.60 -8.61
CA ALA A 64 3.93 -12.22 -7.30
C ALA A 64 3.33 -13.64 -7.31
N LEU A 65 2.23 -13.84 -8.04
CA LEU A 65 1.60 -15.15 -8.19
C LEU A 65 2.53 -16.16 -8.88
N LEU A 66 3.15 -15.75 -10.00
CA LEU A 66 4.14 -16.55 -10.71
C LEU A 66 5.33 -16.89 -9.81
N SER A 67 5.79 -15.93 -9.01
CA SER A 67 6.90 -16.12 -8.07
C SER A 67 6.58 -17.10 -6.94
N PHE A 68 5.37 -17.03 -6.39
CA PHE A 68 4.91 -18.01 -5.41
C PHE A 68 4.77 -19.41 -6.04
N TYR A 69 4.20 -19.49 -7.24
CA TYR A 69 4.09 -20.74 -7.97
C TYR A 69 5.46 -21.36 -8.30
N TRP A 70 6.44 -20.53 -8.66
CA TRP A 70 7.82 -20.96 -8.89
C TRP A 70 8.42 -21.68 -7.67
N LEU A 71 8.20 -21.18 -6.45
CA LEU A 71 8.67 -21.86 -5.23
C LEU A 71 8.03 -23.25 -5.04
N ILE A 72 6.74 -23.38 -5.35
CA ILE A 72 6.05 -24.68 -5.30
C ILE A 72 6.70 -25.65 -6.30
N LEU A 73 7.02 -25.18 -7.51
CA LEU A 73 7.70 -25.99 -8.51
C LEU A 73 9.13 -26.37 -8.10
N CYS A 74 9.87 -25.48 -7.43
CA CYS A 74 11.20 -25.79 -6.90
C CYS A 74 11.16 -26.92 -5.86
N VAL A 75 10.22 -26.86 -4.91
CA VAL A 75 9.97 -27.97 -3.96
C VAL A 75 9.55 -29.22 -4.74
N GLY A 76 8.79 -29.01 -5.80
CA GLY A 76 8.32 -30.01 -6.73
C GLY A 76 9.39 -30.80 -7.48
N LEU A 77 10.53 -30.18 -7.80
CA LEU A 77 11.67 -30.87 -8.40
C LEU A 77 12.21 -31.96 -7.47
N ILE A 78 12.15 -31.74 -6.16
CA ILE A 78 12.57 -32.70 -5.14
C ILE A 78 11.49 -33.77 -4.93
N LEU A 79 10.21 -33.37 -4.97
CA LEU A 79 9.05 -34.24 -4.74
C LEU A 79 8.06 -34.22 -5.94
N PRO A 80 8.35 -34.94 -7.04
CA PRO A 80 7.55 -34.87 -8.28
C PRO A 80 6.08 -35.27 -8.09
N SER A 81 5.79 -36.15 -7.12
CA SER A 81 4.44 -36.59 -6.80
C SER A 81 3.54 -35.46 -6.28
N ALA A 82 4.11 -34.42 -5.64
CA ALA A 82 3.36 -33.26 -5.18
C ALA A 82 2.96 -32.34 -6.34
N VAL A 83 3.81 -32.25 -7.38
CA VAL A 83 3.65 -31.32 -8.52
C VAL A 83 2.55 -31.74 -9.48
N LYS A 84 2.30 -33.05 -9.60
CA LYS A 84 1.28 -33.58 -10.52
C LYS A 84 -0.10 -32.95 -10.29
N SER A 85 -0.41 -32.56 -9.05
CA SER A 85 -1.68 -31.89 -8.72
C SER A 85 -1.75 -30.41 -9.13
N PHE A 86 -0.61 -29.79 -9.46
CA PHE A 86 -0.49 -28.36 -9.77
C PHE A 86 -0.26 -28.06 -11.25
N ILE A 87 0.31 -28.99 -12.03
CA ILE A 87 0.46 -28.83 -13.48
C ILE A 87 -0.82 -29.32 -14.17
N PRO A 88 -1.62 -28.44 -14.78
CA PRO A 88 -2.78 -28.88 -15.54
C PRO A 88 -2.31 -29.73 -16.72
N PHE A 89 -3.01 -30.85 -16.97
CA PHE A 89 -2.68 -31.81 -18.03
C PHE A 89 -1.30 -32.48 -17.91
N ALA A 90 -0.74 -32.57 -16.69
CA ALA A 90 0.52 -33.29 -16.50
C ALA A 90 0.36 -34.78 -16.91
N PRO A 91 1.22 -35.31 -17.79
CA PRO A 91 1.21 -36.72 -18.16
C PRO A 91 1.53 -37.61 -16.96
N ASP A 92 1.12 -38.88 -17.01
CA ASP A 92 1.33 -39.82 -15.89
C ASP A 92 2.81 -40.23 -15.69
N ASP A 93 3.64 -40.03 -16.72
CA ASP A 93 5.06 -40.35 -16.69
C ASP A 93 5.88 -39.37 -15.83
N LYS A 94 6.61 -39.93 -14.85
CA LYS A 94 7.43 -39.16 -13.91
C LYS A 94 8.56 -38.39 -14.59
N THR A 95 9.10 -38.93 -15.68
CA THR A 95 10.24 -38.32 -16.39
C THR A 95 9.79 -37.07 -17.11
N THR A 96 8.64 -37.15 -17.78
CA THR A 96 8.03 -36.02 -18.49
C THR A 96 7.61 -34.90 -17.53
N ILE A 97 7.01 -35.25 -16.38
CA ILE A 97 6.69 -34.26 -15.33
C ILE A 97 7.96 -33.53 -14.86
N ARG A 98 9.08 -34.23 -14.68
CA ARG A 98 10.35 -33.61 -14.26
C ARG A 98 10.87 -32.62 -15.30
N PHE A 99 10.86 -32.99 -16.58
CA PHE A 99 11.28 -32.08 -17.66
C PHE A 99 10.35 -30.88 -17.80
N MET A 100 9.03 -31.07 -17.71
CA MET A 100 8.07 -29.95 -17.71
C MET A 100 8.30 -29.03 -16.51
N THR A 101 8.50 -29.60 -15.32
CA THR A 101 8.77 -28.83 -14.09
C THR A 101 10.08 -28.06 -14.22
N ALA A 102 11.15 -28.69 -14.71
CA ALA A 102 12.43 -28.03 -14.95
C ALA A 102 12.31 -26.89 -15.98
N GLY A 103 11.57 -27.12 -17.07
CA GLY A 103 11.26 -26.10 -18.05
C GLY A 103 10.51 -24.92 -17.45
N LEU A 104 9.47 -25.17 -16.64
CA LEU A 104 8.71 -24.11 -15.97
C LEU A 104 9.56 -23.34 -14.95
N VAL A 105 10.41 -24.02 -14.19
CA VAL A 105 11.33 -23.38 -13.23
C VAL A 105 12.31 -22.43 -13.93
N LEU A 106 12.71 -22.71 -15.18
CA LEU A 106 13.55 -21.82 -15.98
C LEU A 106 12.75 -20.72 -16.70
N LEU A 107 11.52 -21.02 -17.16
CA LEU A 107 10.71 -20.08 -17.93
C LEU A 107 10.01 -19.03 -17.07
N ILE A 108 9.50 -19.39 -15.89
CA ILE A 108 8.74 -18.45 -15.05
C ILE A 108 9.57 -17.22 -14.70
N PRO A 109 10.84 -17.32 -14.27
CA PRO A 109 11.63 -16.12 -14.00
C PRO A 109 11.81 -15.21 -15.20
N LEU A 110 11.96 -15.77 -16.41
CA LEU A 110 12.04 -14.97 -17.63
C LEU A 110 10.72 -14.23 -17.91
N ILE A 111 9.57 -14.88 -17.66
CA ILE A 111 8.26 -14.24 -17.79
C ILE A 111 8.11 -13.11 -16.78
N VAL A 112 8.49 -13.33 -15.52
CA VAL A 112 8.46 -12.29 -14.48
C VAL A 112 9.35 -11.11 -14.88
N GLY A 113 10.59 -11.37 -15.32
CA GLY A 113 11.48 -10.33 -15.85
C GLY A 113 10.84 -9.54 -17.00
N TRP A 114 10.24 -10.23 -17.97
CA TRP A 114 9.53 -9.59 -19.08
C TRP A 114 8.34 -8.74 -18.62
N VAL A 115 7.51 -9.23 -17.69
CA VAL A 115 6.39 -8.47 -17.11
C VAL A 115 6.90 -7.20 -16.44
N THR A 116 8.02 -7.26 -15.72
CA THR A 116 8.58 -6.07 -15.05
C THR A 116 9.02 -4.98 -16.03
N THR A 117 9.52 -5.34 -17.22
CA THR A 117 9.88 -4.35 -18.27
C THR A 117 8.67 -3.58 -18.82
N ARG A 118 7.44 -4.06 -18.57
CA ARG A 118 6.20 -3.48 -19.09
C ARG A 118 5.50 -2.55 -18.09
N ILE A 119 6.05 -2.36 -16.90
CA ILE A 119 5.54 -1.45 -15.88
C ILE A 119 5.82 0.00 -16.32
N GLU A 120 4.84 0.89 -16.23
CA GLU A 120 4.85 2.21 -16.89
C GLU A 120 5.92 3.14 -16.28
N ASN A 121 6.12 3.05 -14.96
CA ASN A 121 7.17 3.78 -14.22
C ASN A 121 8.59 3.24 -14.41
N TYR A 122 8.77 2.09 -15.08
CA TYR A 122 10.09 1.52 -15.33
C TYR A 122 10.78 2.10 -16.57
N LYS A 123 9.98 2.67 -17.51
CA LYS A 123 10.47 3.12 -18.81
C LYS A 123 11.33 4.38 -18.77
N ASP A 124 11.19 5.20 -17.74
CA ASP A 124 11.72 6.56 -17.79
C ASP A 124 13.25 6.65 -17.55
N LYS A 125 13.89 5.61 -16.97
CA LYS A 125 15.33 5.69 -16.60
C LYS A 125 16.16 4.40 -16.69
N SER A 126 15.70 3.31 -17.33
CA SER A 126 16.54 2.10 -17.39
C SER A 126 17.65 2.21 -18.46
N SER A 127 18.82 2.70 -18.09
CA SER A 127 20.05 2.60 -18.90
C SER A 127 20.55 1.15 -19.11
N ARG A 128 19.86 0.16 -18.52
CA ARG A 128 20.23 -1.26 -18.57
C ARG A 128 19.67 -1.92 -19.85
N SER A 129 20.49 -2.69 -20.56
CA SER A 129 20.08 -3.42 -21.77
C SER A 129 18.93 -4.41 -21.49
N PHE A 130 17.99 -4.56 -22.43
CA PHE A 130 16.88 -5.51 -22.39
C PHE A 130 17.24 -6.94 -21.89
N PRO A 131 18.31 -7.62 -22.37
CA PRO A 131 18.64 -8.97 -21.90
C PRO A 131 19.01 -9.01 -20.41
N HIS A 132 19.67 -7.96 -19.90
CA HIS A 132 19.99 -7.87 -18.48
C HIS A 132 18.71 -7.76 -17.62
N GLN A 133 17.70 -7.04 -18.10
CA GLN A 133 16.42 -6.91 -17.40
C GLN A 133 15.65 -8.25 -17.38
N LEU A 134 15.69 -9.00 -18.49
CA LEU A 134 15.08 -10.31 -18.56
C LEU A 134 15.72 -11.29 -17.56
N LEU A 135 17.05 -11.24 -17.42
CA LEU A 135 17.79 -12.05 -16.44
C LEU A 135 17.55 -11.63 -14.99
N MET A 136 17.26 -10.34 -14.73
CA MET A 136 16.84 -9.88 -13.39
C MET A 136 15.51 -10.49 -12.93
N GLY A 137 14.75 -11.10 -13.84
CA GLY A 137 13.61 -11.92 -13.47
C GLY A 137 13.93 -13.07 -12.50
N TYR A 138 15.16 -13.63 -12.53
CA TYR A 138 15.59 -14.68 -11.59
C TYR A 138 15.63 -14.23 -10.13
N PRO A 139 16.43 -13.20 -9.76
CA PRO A 139 16.43 -12.70 -8.39
C PRO A 139 15.06 -12.15 -7.98
N TYR A 140 14.32 -11.46 -8.87
CA TYR A 140 12.99 -10.95 -8.55
C TYR A 140 12.00 -12.05 -8.21
N THR A 141 11.95 -13.12 -9.02
CA THR A 141 11.06 -14.27 -8.77
C THR A 141 11.33 -14.92 -7.42
N MET A 142 12.61 -15.09 -7.07
CA MET A 142 13.00 -15.69 -5.80
C MET A 142 12.57 -14.82 -4.61
N ILE A 143 12.87 -13.52 -4.66
CA ILE A 143 12.60 -12.57 -3.57
C ILE A 143 11.10 -12.36 -3.39
N LEU A 144 10.36 -12.12 -4.49
CA LEU A 144 8.90 -12.00 -4.46
C LEU A 144 8.27 -13.27 -3.91
N GLY A 145 8.69 -14.45 -4.39
CA GLY A 145 8.17 -15.72 -3.90
C GLY A 145 8.35 -15.87 -2.39
N PHE A 146 9.55 -15.58 -1.88
CA PHE A 146 9.84 -15.66 -0.45
C PHE A 146 9.02 -14.64 0.36
N LEU A 147 8.89 -13.41 -0.14
CA LEU A 147 8.05 -12.38 0.46
C LEU A 147 6.60 -12.85 0.56
N VAL A 148 6.04 -13.41 -0.52
CA VAL A 148 4.68 -13.95 -0.56
C VAL A 148 4.48 -14.99 0.54
N VAL A 149 5.34 -16.01 0.59
CA VAL A 149 5.28 -17.08 1.59
C VAL A 149 5.35 -16.51 3.00
N SER A 150 6.29 -15.58 3.22
CA SER A 150 6.45 -14.95 4.52
C SER A 150 5.21 -14.16 4.94
N LEU A 151 4.55 -13.46 4.02
CA LEU A 151 3.29 -12.75 4.28
C LEU A 151 2.14 -13.71 4.60
N ILE A 152 1.99 -14.82 3.84
CA ILE A 152 0.97 -15.84 4.11
C ILE A 152 1.10 -16.39 5.54
N ILE A 153 2.33 -16.58 6.03
CA ILE A 153 2.58 -17.13 7.36
C ILE A 153 2.44 -16.04 8.43
N THR A 154 3.07 -14.89 8.21
CA THR A 154 3.23 -13.86 9.24
C THR A 154 1.95 -13.05 9.45
N VAL A 155 1.21 -12.72 8.38
CA VAL A 155 0.00 -11.89 8.49
C VAL A 155 -1.06 -12.55 9.37
N PRO A 156 -1.43 -13.84 9.22
CA PRO A 156 -2.36 -14.50 10.12
C PRO A 156 -1.89 -14.51 11.57
N ILE A 157 -0.59 -14.75 11.82
CA ILE A 157 -0.02 -14.77 13.17
C ILE A 157 -0.12 -13.39 13.82
N LEU A 158 0.27 -12.34 13.10
CA LEU A 158 0.25 -10.96 13.62
C LEU A 158 -1.17 -10.39 13.71
N LYS A 159 -2.08 -10.78 12.79
CA LYS A 159 -3.46 -10.29 12.77
C LYS A 159 -4.44 -11.11 13.61
N ALA A 160 -4.06 -12.32 14.05
CA ALA A 160 -4.93 -13.17 14.87
C ALA A 160 -5.51 -12.42 16.08
N PRO A 161 -4.73 -11.66 16.88
CA PRO A 161 -5.28 -10.90 18.00
C PRO A 161 -6.33 -9.90 17.54
N TYR A 162 -6.06 -9.11 16.51
CA TYR A 162 -6.99 -8.07 16.03
C TYR A 162 -8.31 -8.65 15.50
N ILE A 163 -8.25 -9.80 14.82
CA ILE A 163 -9.44 -10.51 14.32
C ILE A 163 -10.25 -11.06 15.49
N ILE A 164 -9.58 -11.67 16.48
CA ILE A 164 -10.23 -12.22 17.68
C ILE A 164 -10.90 -11.09 18.50
N TYR A 165 -10.25 -9.94 18.64
CA TYR A 165 -10.80 -8.79 19.39
C TYR A 165 -11.79 -7.93 18.58
N LYS A 166 -12.14 -8.34 17.34
CA LYS A 166 -13.03 -7.62 16.41
C LYS A 166 -12.62 -6.15 16.24
N ASN A 167 -11.33 -5.89 16.12
CA ASN A 167 -10.84 -4.55 15.83
C ASN A 167 -11.06 -4.24 14.35
N TYR A 168 -11.57 -3.04 14.10
CA TYR A 168 -11.75 -2.45 12.79
C TYR A 168 -10.44 -1.79 12.35
N LEU A 169 -10.10 -1.94 11.08
CA LEU A 169 -8.98 -1.28 10.42
C LEU A 169 -9.56 -0.21 9.51
N ASP A 170 -9.18 1.03 9.75
CA ASP A 170 -9.43 2.19 8.90
C ASP A 170 -8.06 2.75 8.46
N SER A 171 -7.96 3.48 7.36
CA SER A 171 -6.68 4.08 6.97
C SER A 171 -6.83 5.40 6.23
N ILE A 172 -5.76 6.18 6.21
CA ILE A 172 -5.63 7.42 5.45
C ILE A 172 -4.43 7.25 4.53
N LYS A 173 -4.68 7.35 3.23
CA LYS A 173 -3.67 7.24 2.21
C LYS A 173 -2.88 8.53 2.13
N VAL A 174 -1.60 8.46 2.41
CA VAL A 174 -0.69 9.61 2.36
C VAL A 174 0.70 9.14 1.95
N MET A 175 1.41 9.92 1.15
CA MET A 175 2.80 9.65 0.81
C MET A 175 3.71 10.66 1.49
N ILE A 176 4.36 10.26 2.57
CA ILE A 176 5.24 11.13 3.36
C ILE A 176 6.47 11.51 2.53
N HIS A 177 6.77 12.81 2.47
CA HIS A 177 7.94 13.33 1.76
C HIS A 177 9.23 12.67 2.28
N LYS A 178 10.17 12.46 1.36
CA LYS A 178 11.48 11.87 1.68
C LYS A 178 12.19 12.75 2.73
N GLY A 179 12.55 12.14 3.87
CA GLY A 179 13.22 12.82 4.97
C GLY A 179 12.30 13.49 6.01
N ASN A 180 10.98 13.53 5.77
CA ASN A 180 10.00 14.14 6.68
C ASN A 180 9.25 13.12 7.55
N PHE A 181 9.71 11.87 7.61
CA PHE A 181 9.02 10.80 8.35
C PHE A 181 8.82 11.12 9.83
N GLU A 182 9.87 11.56 10.53
CA GLU A 182 9.78 11.97 11.93
C GLU A 182 8.86 13.19 12.12
N LYS A 183 8.86 14.14 11.18
CA LYS A 183 7.95 15.30 11.22
C LYS A 183 6.49 14.89 11.05
N ALA A 184 6.19 13.96 10.14
CA ALA A 184 4.85 13.44 9.95
C ALA A 184 4.34 12.71 11.21
N ILE A 185 5.20 11.98 11.91
CA ILE A 185 4.83 11.35 13.19
C ILE A 185 4.50 12.41 14.24
N LEU A 186 5.36 13.43 14.38
CA LEU A 186 5.13 14.53 15.32
C LEU A 186 3.83 15.27 15.00
N GLN A 187 3.52 15.50 13.73
CA GLN A 187 2.28 16.11 13.28
C GLN A 187 1.06 15.26 13.70
N VAL A 188 1.08 13.95 13.46
CA VAL A 188 0.00 13.04 13.90
C VAL A 188 -0.14 13.06 15.43
N GLN A 189 0.97 13.05 16.17
CA GLN A 189 0.93 13.12 17.63
C GLN A 189 0.39 14.45 18.14
N GLN A 190 0.77 15.56 17.50
CA GLN A 190 0.32 16.90 17.85
C GLN A 190 -1.19 17.03 17.66
N ILE A 191 -1.71 16.68 16.48
CA ILE A 191 -3.15 16.67 16.18
C ILE A 191 -3.93 15.89 17.25
N LEU A 192 -3.45 14.69 17.61
CA LEU A 192 -4.10 13.87 18.63
C LEU A 192 -4.01 14.50 20.03
N THR A 193 -2.88 15.12 20.37
CA THR A 193 -2.66 15.76 21.67
C THR A 193 -3.52 17.01 21.83
N GLU A 194 -3.70 17.81 20.78
CA GLU A 194 -4.59 18.98 20.75
C GLU A 194 -6.07 18.59 20.99
N ARG A 195 -6.43 17.34 20.69
CA ARG A 195 -7.74 16.74 20.98
C ARG A 195 -7.77 15.93 22.29
N GLU A 196 -6.80 16.13 23.17
CA GLU A 196 -6.64 15.45 24.46
C GLU A 196 -6.45 13.92 24.35
N ILE A 197 -6.06 13.42 23.17
CA ILE A 197 -5.82 11.99 22.91
C ILE A 197 -4.33 11.70 23.11
N ARG A 198 -3.97 11.13 24.26
CA ARG A 198 -2.58 10.77 24.57
C ARG A 198 -2.14 9.55 23.76
N THR A 199 -0.99 9.68 23.10
CA THR A 199 -0.36 8.58 22.37
C THR A 199 1.08 8.36 22.80
N LYS A 200 1.54 7.11 22.69
CA LYS A 200 2.92 6.71 22.94
C LYS A 200 3.49 6.08 21.68
N VAL A 201 4.68 6.53 21.28
CA VAL A 201 5.44 5.93 20.18
C VAL A 201 6.04 4.61 20.64
N GLU A 202 5.80 3.55 19.88
CA GLU A 202 6.38 2.23 20.04
C GLU A 202 7.06 1.79 18.74
N THR A 203 8.08 0.95 18.91
CA THR A 203 8.74 0.29 17.78
C THR A 203 7.93 -0.95 17.37
N PRO A 204 7.62 -1.13 16.07
CA PRO A 204 6.94 -2.32 15.60
C PRO A 204 7.76 -3.59 15.83
N PRO A 205 7.14 -4.79 15.88
CA PRO A 205 7.85 -6.05 16.00
C PRO A 205 8.94 -6.20 14.93
N ALA A 206 10.12 -6.74 15.30
CA ALA A 206 11.28 -6.83 14.40
C ALA A 206 10.96 -7.56 13.07
N ILE A 207 10.14 -8.61 13.13
CA ILE A 207 9.71 -9.34 11.92
C ILE A 207 8.90 -8.47 10.97
N MET A 208 8.05 -7.58 11.50
CA MET A 208 7.24 -6.68 10.69
C MET A 208 8.11 -5.60 10.04
N GLN A 209 9.08 -5.05 10.79
CA GLN A 209 10.06 -4.12 10.24
C GLN A 209 10.88 -4.75 9.10
N TRP A 210 11.30 -6.00 9.28
CA TRP A 210 12.08 -6.69 8.26
C TRP A 210 11.27 -6.92 6.98
N LEU A 211 10.03 -7.38 7.10
CA LEU A 211 9.13 -7.57 5.95
C LEU A 211 8.83 -6.26 5.24
N PHE A 212 8.60 -5.18 6.00
CA PHE A 212 8.37 -3.86 5.44
C PHE A 212 9.61 -3.34 4.69
N LYS A 213 10.81 -3.45 5.29
CA LYS A 213 12.07 -3.04 4.63
C LYS A 213 12.33 -3.82 3.35
N LEU A 214 12.00 -5.11 3.34
CA LEU A 214 12.10 -5.95 2.15
C LEU A 214 11.12 -5.51 1.06
N LEU A 215 9.86 -5.22 1.44
CA LEU A 215 8.85 -4.70 0.53
C LEU A 215 9.28 -3.37 -0.10
N VAL A 216 9.70 -2.38 0.71
CA VAL A 216 10.19 -1.07 0.23
C VAL A 216 11.43 -1.22 -0.65
N TRP A 217 12.29 -2.20 -0.38
CA TRP A 217 13.44 -2.47 -1.25
C TRP A 217 13.02 -3.00 -2.62
N ILE A 218 12.07 -3.95 -2.66
CA ILE A 218 11.49 -4.44 -3.92
C ILE A 218 10.84 -3.29 -4.67
N GLU A 219 10.15 -2.39 -3.97
CA GLU A 219 9.53 -1.22 -4.60
C GLU A 219 10.53 -0.24 -5.18
N GLY A 220 11.62 0.03 -4.47
CA GLY A 220 12.70 0.86 -4.98
C GLY A 220 13.37 0.26 -6.22
N GLU A 221 13.56 -1.06 -6.28
CA GLU A 221 14.26 -1.70 -7.42
C GLU A 221 13.32 -1.98 -8.61
N ILE A 222 12.08 -2.40 -8.36
CA ILE A 222 11.12 -2.77 -9.42
C ILE A 222 10.31 -1.56 -9.87
N PHE A 223 9.83 -0.72 -8.94
CA PHE A 223 8.93 0.40 -9.24
C PHE A 223 9.62 1.76 -9.20
N HIS A 224 10.90 1.82 -8.79
CA HIS A 224 11.66 3.06 -8.63
C HIS A 224 11.00 4.09 -7.69
N GLN A 225 10.07 3.64 -6.85
CA GLN A 225 9.41 4.47 -5.85
C GLN A 225 10.26 4.47 -4.59
N HIS A 226 10.90 5.61 -4.31
CA HIS A 226 11.79 5.77 -3.17
C HIS A 226 10.98 6.22 -1.95
N MET A 227 10.43 5.25 -1.21
CA MET A 227 9.72 5.51 0.04
C MET A 227 10.66 5.42 1.26
N SER A 228 10.25 6.01 2.39
CA SER A 228 10.95 5.81 3.65
C SER A 228 10.85 4.34 4.10
N LYS A 229 11.96 3.78 4.57
CA LYS A 229 12.03 2.43 5.15
C LYS A 229 11.62 2.38 6.63
N GLU A 230 11.13 3.51 7.13
CA GLU A 230 10.76 3.70 8.53
C GLU A 230 9.28 3.37 8.74
N MET A 231 9.00 2.81 9.91
CA MET A 231 7.65 2.47 10.36
C MET A 231 7.61 2.73 11.87
N LYS A 232 6.56 3.39 12.34
CA LYS A 232 6.30 3.59 13.77
C LYS A 232 4.87 3.22 14.11
N VAL A 233 4.69 2.90 15.38
CA VAL A 233 3.38 2.57 15.94
C VAL A 233 3.07 3.57 17.03
N LEU A 234 1.92 4.22 16.96
CA LEU A 234 1.38 5.01 18.06
C LEU A 234 0.30 4.19 18.75
N LYS A 235 0.43 3.98 20.06
CA LYS A 235 -0.65 3.39 20.86
C LYS A 235 -1.25 4.46 21.75
N GLY A 236 -2.56 4.46 21.85
CA GLY A 236 -3.28 5.40 22.70
C GLY A 236 -4.57 4.80 23.22
N GLU A 237 -5.19 5.53 24.13
CA GLU A 237 -6.49 5.21 24.69
C GLU A 237 -7.43 6.37 24.38
N PHE A 238 -8.62 6.07 23.88
CA PHE A 238 -9.65 7.07 23.65
C PHE A 238 -10.99 6.53 24.15
N ALA A 239 -11.64 7.26 25.06
CA ALA A 239 -12.89 6.85 25.68
C ALA A 239 -12.84 5.41 26.26
N HIS A 240 -11.79 5.11 27.05
CA HIS A 240 -11.57 3.82 27.71
C HIS A 240 -11.39 2.61 26.78
N LYS A 241 -10.90 2.87 25.58
CA LYS A 241 -10.69 1.84 24.56
C LYS A 241 -9.37 2.09 23.87
N ASP A 242 -8.60 1.02 23.76
CA ASP A 242 -7.30 1.06 23.10
C ASP A 242 -7.46 1.23 21.59
N PHE A 243 -6.55 2.01 21.02
CA PHE A 243 -6.34 2.08 19.59
C PHE A 243 -4.84 2.08 19.27
N GLN A 244 -4.54 1.76 18.03
CA GLN A 244 -3.20 1.73 17.50
C GLN A 244 -3.18 2.40 16.13
N ILE A 245 -2.24 3.30 15.89
CA ILE A 245 -1.99 3.93 14.59
C ILE A 245 -0.63 3.44 14.10
N ASN A 246 -0.60 2.73 12.99
CA ASN A 246 0.62 2.36 12.31
C ASN A 246 0.89 3.40 11.22
N ILE A 247 2.03 4.07 11.33
CA ILE A 247 2.47 5.08 10.37
C ILE A 247 3.51 4.44 9.46
N TYR A 248 3.22 4.42 8.18
CA TYR A 248 4.10 4.02 7.08
C TYR A 248 4.40 5.25 6.22
N ALA A 249 5.40 5.14 5.33
CA ALA A 249 5.68 6.18 4.34
C ALA A 249 4.51 6.46 3.39
N SER A 250 3.59 5.51 3.28
CA SER A 250 2.53 5.41 2.28
C SER A 250 1.11 5.40 2.87
N ASP A 251 0.97 5.21 4.18
CA ASP A 251 -0.35 5.01 4.77
C ASP A 251 -0.30 5.31 6.27
N ILE A 252 -1.41 5.80 6.79
CA ILE A 252 -1.65 5.92 8.24
C ILE A 252 -2.81 4.98 8.57
N ALA A 253 -2.48 3.80 9.08
CA ALA A 253 -3.43 2.75 9.37
C ALA A 253 -3.88 2.78 10.84
N ILE A 254 -5.18 2.89 11.08
CA ILE A 254 -5.80 3.04 12.39
C ILE A 254 -6.53 1.74 12.74
N ILE A 255 -6.14 1.12 13.85
CA ILE A 255 -6.68 -0.13 14.37
C ILE A 255 -7.36 0.15 15.70
N GLY A 256 -8.64 -0.20 15.82
CA GLY A 256 -9.37 -0.04 17.08
C GLY A 256 -10.84 -0.45 16.95
N LYS A 257 -11.68 -0.09 17.91
CA LYS A 257 -13.13 -0.22 17.72
C LYS A 257 -13.59 0.70 16.59
N ARG A 258 -14.56 0.26 15.78
CA ARG A 258 -15.04 0.99 14.59
C ARG A 258 -15.35 2.47 14.88
N SER A 259 -16.06 2.77 15.96
CA SER A 259 -16.40 4.15 16.33
C SER A 259 -15.18 5.03 16.62
N ILE A 260 -14.11 4.44 17.16
CA ILE A 260 -12.87 5.16 17.49
C ILE A 260 -12.01 5.32 16.25
N ALA A 261 -11.78 4.23 15.52
CA ALA A 261 -10.97 4.26 14.32
C ALA A 261 -11.52 5.27 13.30
N THR A 262 -12.84 5.29 13.08
CA THR A 262 -13.47 6.26 12.18
C THR A 262 -13.39 7.69 12.70
N LYS A 263 -13.50 7.92 14.03
CA LYS A 263 -13.37 9.27 14.61
C LYS A 263 -11.94 9.80 14.51
N ILE A 264 -10.95 8.96 14.83
CA ILE A 264 -9.54 9.29 14.66
C ILE A 264 -9.24 9.56 13.19
N ARG A 265 -9.76 8.73 12.27
CA ARG A 265 -9.61 8.95 10.84
C ARG A 265 -10.16 10.30 10.43
N ALA A 266 -11.36 10.68 10.90
CA ALA A 266 -11.95 11.97 10.59
C ALA A 266 -11.09 13.14 11.07
N ILE A 267 -10.66 13.12 12.34
CA ILE A 267 -9.78 14.14 12.94
C ILE A 267 -8.49 14.28 12.11
N LEU A 268 -7.79 13.17 11.87
CA LEU A 268 -6.56 13.19 11.09
C LEU A 268 -6.82 13.63 9.64
N SER A 269 -7.92 13.20 9.03
CA SER A 269 -8.23 13.62 7.65
C SER A 269 -8.47 15.12 7.57
N GLU A 270 -9.02 15.76 8.60
CA GLU A 270 -9.31 17.20 8.64
C GLU A 270 -8.08 18.05 8.95
N GLU A 271 -7.17 17.54 9.80
CA GLU A 271 -6.08 18.34 10.38
C GLU A 271 -4.68 17.97 9.84
N LEU A 272 -4.54 16.84 9.13
CA LEU A 272 -3.29 16.55 8.44
C LEU A 272 -3.04 17.58 7.35
N ASP A 273 -1.83 18.12 7.34
CA ASP A 273 -1.36 19.16 6.43
C ASP A 273 -0.33 18.60 5.43
N GLU A 274 -0.49 19.04 4.19
CA GLU A 274 0.29 18.76 2.97
C GLU A 274 1.76 19.15 3.02
N GLN A 275 2.22 19.90 4.02
CA GLN A 275 3.64 20.23 4.17
C GLN A 275 4.55 18.99 4.25
N ASN A 276 4.10 17.93 4.91
CA ASN A 276 4.93 16.75 5.19
C ASN A 276 4.55 15.51 4.38
N MET A 277 3.44 15.54 3.64
CA MET A 277 2.97 14.40 2.86
C MET A 277 2.11 14.81 1.66
N TYR A 278 2.14 14.00 0.61
CA TYR A 278 1.14 14.01 -0.45
C TYR A 278 -0.09 13.22 -0.02
N PHE A 279 -1.26 13.57 -0.56
CA PHE A 279 -2.50 12.83 -0.37
C PHE A 279 -2.88 12.01 -1.61
N SER A 280 -2.00 11.99 -2.62
CA SER A 280 -2.13 11.16 -3.80
C SER A 280 -0.90 10.28 -4.03
N TRP A 281 -1.07 9.31 -4.94
CA TRP A 281 -0.03 8.35 -5.32
C TRP A 281 0.46 8.55 -6.76
N ASP A 282 -0.25 9.37 -7.52
CA ASP A 282 0.03 9.64 -8.91
C ASP A 282 1.10 10.74 -9.03
N VAL A 283 2.15 10.45 -9.80
CA VAL A 283 3.28 11.39 -9.97
C VAL A 283 2.85 12.70 -10.64
N GLN A 284 1.82 12.68 -11.48
CA GLN A 284 1.28 13.93 -12.06
C GLN A 284 0.44 14.68 -11.03
N ALA A 285 -0.30 13.97 -10.17
CA ALA A 285 -1.01 14.58 -9.05
C ALA A 285 -0.07 15.24 -8.03
N HIS A 286 1.10 14.63 -7.76
CA HIS A 286 2.14 15.24 -6.91
C HIS A 286 2.56 16.62 -7.39
N LYS A 287 2.64 16.84 -8.72
CA LYS A 287 2.97 18.17 -9.26
C LYS A 287 1.89 19.21 -8.93
N ILE A 288 0.62 18.81 -8.96
CA ILE A 288 -0.49 19.70 -8.58
C ILE A 288 -0.42 20.01 -7.09
N GLU A 289 -0.18 19.00 -6.25
CA GLU A 289 -0.01 19.20 -4.81
C GLU A 289 1.22 20.06 -4.47
N ASP A 290 2.34 19.88 -5.18
CA ASP A 290 3.53 20.71 -5.05
C ASP A 290 3.21 22.18 -5.38
N GLN A 291 2.49 22.42 -6.48
CA GLN A 291 2.08 23.78 -6.88
C GLN A 291 1.09 24.41 -5.88
N ILE A 292 0.16 23.62 -5.33
CA ILE A 292 -0.75 24.10 -4.27
C ILE A 292 0.07 24.54 -3.05
N ARG A 293 1.06 23.74 -2.64
CA ARG A 293 1.93 24.07 -1.51
C ARG A 293 2.80 25.30 -1.78
N GLU A 294 3.36 25.43 -2.97
CA GLU A 294 4.09 26.63 -3.40
C GLU A 294 3.21 27.87 -3.29
N TYR A 295 1.94 27.78 -3.71
CA TYR A 295 0.98 28.88 -3.58
C TYR A 295 0.59 29.16 -2.12
N GLN A 296 0.43 28.16 -1.27
CA GLN A 296 0.20 28.40 0.16
C GLN A 296 1.38 29.08 0.84
N GLN A 297 2.61 28.72 0.45
CA GLN A 297 3.82 29.35 0.95
C GLN A 297 3.92 30.80 0.45
N ALA A 298 3.72 31.04 -0.85
CA ALA A 298 3.69 32.39 -1.42
C ALA A 298 2.62 33.26 -0.75
N LEU A 299 1.44 32.71 -0.45
CA LEU A 299 0.44 33.40 0.36
C LEU A 299 0.97 33.70 1.76
N SER A 300 1.60 32.76 2.45
CA SER A 300 2.16 33.00 3.78
C SER A 300 3.21 34.12 3.76
N ASP A 301 3.96 34.23 2.67
CA ASP A 301 4.96 35.27 2.40
C ASP A 301 4.36 36.59 1.83
N GLU A 302 3.03 36.72 1.88
CA GLU A 302 2.24 37.88 1.41
C GLU A 302 2.29 38.16 -0.10
N GLU A 303 2.75 37.22 -0.90
CA GLU A 303 2.79 37.33 -2.36
C GLU A 303 1.38 37.24 -2.98
N GLU A 304 1.22 37.89 -4.13
CA GLU A 304 -0.02 37.85 -4.89
C GLU A 304 -0.08 36.66 -5.83
N ILE A 305 -1.17 35.90 -5.75
CA ILE A 305 -1.40 34.74 -6.61
C ILE A 305 -2.52 35.05 -7.58
N PRO A 306 -2.26 35.02 -8.90
CA PRO A 306 -3.30 35.23 -9.89
C PRO A 306 -4.40 34.16 -9.79
N PHE A 307 -5.66 34.58 -9.77
CA PHE A 307 -6.80 33.65 -9.76
C PHE A 307 -6.83 32.73 -10.99
N THR A 308 -6.22 33.16 -12.11
CA THR A 308 -6.04 32.36 -13.32
C THR A 308 -5.20 31.11 -13.07
N SER A 309 -4.18 31.20 -12.21
CA SER A 309 -3.31 30.07 -11.88
C SER A 309 -4.06 28.98 -11.12
N ILE A 310 -5.00 29.37 -10.25
CA ILE A 310 -5.87 28.43 -9.53
C ILE A 310 -6.85 27.73 -10.48
N LYS A 311 -7.40 28.48 -11.45
CA LYS A 311 -8.27 27.91 -12.49
C LYS A 311 -7.53 26.88 -13.34
N GLU A 312 -6.27 27.15 -13.69
CA GLU A 312 -5.42 26.22 -14.42
C GLU A 312 -5.16 24.92 -13.63
N LEU A 313 -4.83 25.03 -12.33
CA LEU A 313 -4.70 23.86 -11.45
C LEU A 313 -5.98 23.01 -11.43
N ASN A 314 -7.14 23.65 -11.36
CA ASN A 314 -8.43 22.95 -11.35
C ASN A 314 -8.70 22.20 -12.67
N GLU A 315 -8.39 22.82 -13.82
CA GLU A 315 -8.52 22.14 -15.12
C GLU A 315 -7.52 20.99 -15.26
N ASN A 316 -6.28 21.17 -14.80
CA ASN A 316 -5.28 20.11 -14.77
C ASN A 316 -5.74 18.93 -13.90
N LEU A 317 -6.31 19.19 -12.72
CA LEU A 317 -6.84 18.16 -11.82
C LEU A 317 -7.96 17.35 -12.49
N LYS A 318 -8.87 18.00 -13.24
CA LYS A 318 -9.96 17.32 -13.97
C LYS A 318 -9.45 16.39 -15.08
N SER A 319 -8.27 16.65 -15.62
CA SER A 319 -7.68 15.83 -16.68
C SER A 319 -7.07 14.52 -16.16
N LEU A 320 -6.79 14.43 -14.85
CA LEU A 320 -6.17 13.27 -14.24
C LEU A 320 -7.19 12.16 -13.96
N SER A 321 -6.78 10.92 -14.22
CA SER A 321 -7.58 9.72 -13.92
C SER A 321 -7.37 9.24 -12.48
N LEU A 322 -7.76 10.09 -11.52
CA LEU A 322 -7.62 9.80 -10.08
C LEU A 322 -8.79 8.99 -9.53
N SER A 323 -8.57 8.29 -8.43
CA SER A 323 -9.68 7.73 -7.66
C SER A 323 -10.47 8.84 -6.97
N GLU A 324 -11.74 8.57 -6.64
CA GLU A 324 -12.63 9.54 -5.95
C GLU A 324 -12.02 10.08 -4.65
N GLU A 325 -11.34 9.20 -3.89
CA GLU A 325 -10.70 9.57 -2.62
C GLU A 325 -9.52 10.54 -2.82
N GLU A 326 -8.62 10.24 -3.77
CA GLU A 326 -7.48 11.10 -4.10
C GLU A 326 -7.95 12.43 -4.68
N TRP A 327 -8.93 12.39 -5.58
CA TRP A 327 -9.51 13.60 -6.16
C TRP A 327 -10.11 14.50 -5.09
N ASN A 328 -10.89 13.94 -4.16
CA ASN A 328 -11.48 14.69 -3.04
C ASN A 328 -10.41 15.27 -2.11
N ALA A 329 -9.32 14.55 -1.86
CA ALA A 329 -8.24 15.02 -1.01
C ALA A 329 -7.51 16.24 -1.61
N ILE A 330 -7.10 16.15 -2.88
CA ILE A 330 -6.44 17.28 -3.57
C ILE A 330 -7.42 18.45 -3.75
N ARG A 331 -8.69 18.15 -4.10
CA ARG A 331 -9.69 19.20 -4.29
C ARG A 331 -9.95 19.98 -2.98
N ARG A 332 -9.88 19.32 -1.83
CA ARG A 332 -9.97 19.99 -0.52
C ARG A 332 -8.83 20.98 -0.30
N GLN A 333 -7.58 20.60 -0.59
CA GLN A 333 -6.43 21.51 -0.50
C GLN A 333 -6.65 22.73 -1.41
N LEU A 334 -7.08 22.49 -2.65
CA LEU A 334 -7.37 23.55 -3.60
C LEU A 334 -8.50 24.48 -3.13
N TYR A 335 -9.54 23.94 -2.46
CA TYR A 335 -10.60 24.75 -1.86
C TYR A 335 -10.11 25.59 -0.68
N GLN A 336 -9.22 25.07 0.15
CA GLN A 336 -8.60 25.83 1.24
C GLN A 336 -7.79 27.00 0.68
N LEU A 337 -6.97 26.73 -0.34
CA LEU A 337 -6.22 27.75 -1.06
C LEU A 337 -7.13 28.83 -1.71
N GLU A 338 -8.18 28.42 -2.42
CA GLU A 338 -9.20 29.32 -2.98
C GLU A 338 -9.83 30.20 -1.89
N SER A 339 -10.20 29.60 -0.75
CA SER A 339 -10.81 30.31 0.38
C SER A 339 -9.87 31.35 0.99
N GLU A 340 -8.59 31.03 1.16
CA GLU A 340 -7.59 31.93 1.72
C GLU A 340 -7.31 33.13 0.80
N ILE A 341 -7.19 32.89 -0.51
CA ILE A 341 -7.03 33.95 -1.50
C ILE A 341 -8.22 34.90 -1.45
N LEU A 342 -9.45 34.36 -1.44
CA LEU A 342 -10.67 35.17 -1.38
C LEU A 342 -10.77 35.98 -0.08
N LYS A 343 -10.40 35.41 1.06
CA LYS A 343 -10.35 36.13 2.35
C LYS A 343 -9.36 37.29 2.29
N LYS A 344 -8.18 37.09 1.70
CA LYS A 344 -7.19 38.16 1.53
C LYS A 344 -7.66 39.24 0.58
N MET A 345 -8.27 38.87 -0.55
CA MET A 345 -8.86 39.83 -1.48
C MET A 345 -9.94 40.67 -0.80
N TYR A 346 -10.83 40.02 -0.03
CA TYR A 346 -11.88 40.71 0.71
C TYR A 346 -11.31 41.68 1.76
N ASN A 347 -10.31 41.24 2.55
CA ASN A 347 -9.66 42.08 3.56
C ASN A 347 -8.86 43.26 2.95
N ARG A 348 -8.51 43.19 1.66
CA ARG A 348 -7.86 44.28 0.92
C ARG A 348 -8.85 45.28 0.31
N ILE A 349 -10.15 44.98 0.26
CA ILE A 349 -11.17 45.96 -0.12
C ILE A 349 -11.31 46.92 1.05
N PRO A 350 -10.90 48.20 0.94
CA PRO A 350 -11.09 49.15 2.01
C PRO A 350 -12.59 49.27 2.26
N SER A 351 -12.98 49.43 3.52
CA SER A 351 -14.34 49.78 3.95
C SER A 351 -14.75 51.14 3.39
N ILE A 352 -15.03 51.22 2.08
CA ILE A 352 -15.47 52.43 1.38
C ILE A 352 -16.96 52.73 1.70
N VAL A 353 -17.66 51.86 2.43
CA VAL A 353 -19.12 51.97 2.64
C VAL A 353 -19.52 52.40 4.07
N THR A 354 -18.66 53.06 4.85
CA THR A 354 -19.07 53.59 6.17
C THR A 354 -18.86 55.10 6.36
N ALA A 355 -18.54 55.85 5.31
CA ALA A 355 -18.32 57.31 5.41
C ALA A 355 -19.32 58.18 4.62
N GLU A 356 -20.28 57.60 3.89
CA GLU A 356 -21.27 58.39 3.11
C GLU A 356 -22.65 58.56 3.75
N GLU A 357 -22.93 57.98 4.92
CA GLU A 357 -24.23 58.11 5.61
C GLU A 357 -24.30 59.22 6.68
N SER A 358 -23.27 60.05 6.84
CA SER A 358 -23.25 61.14 7.85
C SER A 358 -23.57 62.53 7.29
N THR A 359 -23.87 62.70 6.01
CA THR A 359 -24.09 64.04 5.40
C THR A 359 -25.54 64.36 5.03
N TYR A 360 -26.51 63.77 5.75
CA TYR A 360 -27.93 64.09 5.60
C TYR A 360 -28.70 64.14 6.92
N VAL A 361 -28.14 64.74 7.97
CA VAL A 361 -28.96 65.37 9.04
C VAL A 361 -28.16 66.53 9.64
N GLU A 362 -28.41 67.75 9.16
CA GLU A 362 -28.60 68.96 9.98
C GLU A 362 -29.33 70.05 9.18
#